data_AF-A0A4Y7KR89-F1
#
_entry.id   AF-A0A4Y7KR89-F1
#
_cell.length_a   1.000
_cell.length_b   1.000
_cell.length_c   1.000
_cell.angle_alpha   90.00
_cell.angle_beta   90.00
_cell.angle_gamma   90.00
#
_symmetry.space_group_name_H-M   'P 1'
#
loop_
_entity.id
_entity.type
_entity.pdbx_description
1 polymer ?
#
loop_
_entity_poly.entity_id
_entity_poly.type
_entity_poly.pdbx_seq_one_letter_code
_entity_poly.pdbx_strand_id
1 'polypeptide(L)'
;MKIAAGASHEVTLKDKIVATDDETRTLSIRIIDGDLLCMYPKFEYTLTVTPVVTQRREQSSLLKLSVEYEKKNEDVPPPHEYMELATSLYRAIAGHLANNA
;
A
#
# COMPACT_ATOMS: atom_id res chain seq x y z
N MET A 1 -7.72 9.49 -6.18
CA MET A 1 -6.41 9.22 -6.79
C MET A 1 -6.61 8.53 -8.13
N LYS A 2 -5.80 8.88 -9.14
CA LYS A 2 -5.70 8.12 -10.39
C LYS A 2 -4.37 7.36 -10.38
N ILE A 3 -4.38 6.08 -10.71
CA ILE A 3 -3.17 5.25 -10.81
C ILE A 3 -3.16 4.50 -12.13
N ALA A 4 -1.97 4.26 -12.68
CA ALA A 4 -1.80 3.38 -13.82
C ALA A 4 -1.52 1.96 -13.32
N ALA A 5 -2.32 0.99 -13.78
CA ALA A 5 -2.06 -0.43 -13.60
C ALA A 5 -1.70 -1.02 -14.97
N GLY A 6 -0.48 -1.56 -15.08
CA GLY A 6 -0.04 -2.32 -16.26
C GLY A 6 -0.01 -1.51 -17.56
N ALA A 7 -0.17 -2.20 -18.70
CA ALA A 7 -0.19 -1.58 -20.01
C ALA A 7 -1.50 -0.80 -20.24
N SER A 8 -1.52 0.45 -19.77
CA SER A 8 -2.39 1.55 -20.23
C SER A 8 -3.85 1.62 -19.73
N HIS A 9 -4.21 1.04 -18.59
CA HIS A 9 -5.51 1.36 -17.96
C HIS A 9 -5.34 2.31 -16.77
N GLU A 10 -5.97 3.49 -16.86
CA GLU A 10 -6.17 4.38 -15.71
C GLU A 10 -7.22 3.77 -14.79
N VAL A 11 -6.89 3.68 -13.50
CA VAL A 11 -7.80 3.28 -12.43
C VAL A 11 -8.03 4.49 -11.53
N THR A 12 -9.29 4.78 -11.26
CA THR A 12 -9.72 5.78 -10.30
C THR A 12 -10.05 5.10 -8.98
N LEU A 13 -9.63 5.72 -7.88
CA LEU A 13 -10.02 5.30 -6.54
C LEU A 13 -10.21 6.52 -5.64
N LYS A 14 -11.11 6.38 -4.66
CA LYS A 14 -11.23 7.29 -3.53
C LYS A 14 -10.95 6.49 -2.27
N ASP A 15 -10.08 7.01 -1.43
CA ASP A 15 -9.70 6.37 -0.18
C ASP A 15 -10.08 7.24 1.01
N LYS A 16 -10.04 6.61 2.19
CA LYS A 16 -10.21 7.26 3.48
C LYS A 16 -9.25 6.65 4.48
N ILE A 17 -8.51 7.50 5.20
CA ILE A 17 -7.75 7.09 6.38
C ILE A 17 -8.75 6.62 7.44
N VAL A 18 -8.65 5.35 7.83
CA VAL A 18 -9.53 4.73 8.83
C VAL A 18 -8.92 4.83 10.22
N ALA A 19 -7.61 4.64 10.34
CA ALA A 19 -6.90 4.71 11.60
C ALA A 19 -5.44 5.14 11.40
N THR A 20 -4.91 5.82 12.41
CA THR A 20 -3.50 6.17 12.57
C THR A 20 -3.10 5.84 13.99
N ASP A 21 -1.96 5.17 14.15
CA ASP A 21 -1.40 4.82 15.44
C ASP A 21 0.10 5.14 15.42
N ASP A 22 0.48 6.18 16.17
CA ASP A 22 1.86 6.65 16.22
C ASP A 22 2.76 5.74 17.08
N GLU A 23 2.19 5.03 18.07
CA GLU A 23 2.94 4.11 18.93
C GLU A 23 3.41 2.91 18.11
N THR A 24 2.52 2.33 17.31
CA THR A 24 2.84 1.19 16.44
C THR A 24 3.32 1.62 15.05
N ARG A 25 3.29 2.92 14.74
CA ARG A 25 3.62 3.50 13.43
C ARG A 25 2.81 2.85 12.31
N THR A 26 1.51 2.74 12.56
CA THR A 26 0.56 2.07 11.68
C THR A 26 -0.41 3.07 11.06
N LEU A 27 -0.66 2.91 9.76
CA LEU A 27 -1.63 3.67 8.99
C LEU A 27 -2.56 2.70 8.26
N SER A 28 -3.85 2.77 8.53
CA SER A 28 -4.87 1.95 7.89
C SER A 28 -5.76 2.80 7.01
N ILE A 29 -5.94 2.36 5.76
CA ILE A 29 -6.68 3.09 4.75
C ILE A 29 -7.66 2.14 4.06
N ARG A 30 -8.86 2.63 3.77
CA ARG A 30 -9.91 1.90 3.07
C ARG A 30 -10.23 2.59 1.75
N ILE A 31 -10.40 1.80 0.69
CA ILE A 31 -10.99 2.27 -0.56
C ILE A 31 -12.50 2.37 -0.38
N ILE A 32 -13.05 3.55 -0.64
CA ILE A 32 -14.48 3.87 -0.44
C ILE A 32 -15.22 4.14 -1.74
N ASP A 33 -14.52 4.34 -2.85
CA ASP A 33 -15.12 4.52 -4.18
C ASP A 33 -14.09 4.21 -5.29
N GLY A 34 -14.56 3.99 -6.51
CA GLY A 34 -13.75 3.85 -7.73
C GLY A 34 -13.65 2.42 -8.28
N ASP A 35 -12.90 2.28 -9.37
CA ASP A 35 -12.90 1.09 -10.23
C ASP A 35 -12.41 -0.17 -9.51
N LEU A 36 -11.55 -0.01 -8.50
CA LEU A 36 -11.05 -1.13 -7.71
C LEU A 36 -12.18 -1.88 -6.98
N LEU A 37 -13.23 -1.15 -6.54
CA LEU A 37 -14.37 -1.76 -5.86
C LEU A 37 -15.29 -2.56 -6.79
N CYS A 38 -15.15 -2.39 -8.12
CA CYS A 38 -15.85 -3.24 -9.09
C CYS A 38 -15.33 -4.68 -9.11
N MET A 39 -14.05 -4.88 -8.78
CA MET A 39 -13.41 -6.20 -8.68
C MET A 39 -13.33 -6.68 -7.23
N TYR A 40 -13.13 -5.74 -6.30
CA TYR A 40 -12.94 -6.02 -4.88
C TYR A 40 -13.89 -5.19 -4.00
N PRO A 41 -15.13 -5.67 -3.72
CA PRO A 41 -16.13 -4.90 -2.97
C PRO A 41 -15.64 -4.39 -1.60
N LYS A 42 -14.70 -5.11 -1.00
CA LYS A 42 -13.91 -4.64 0.15
C LYS A 42 -12.44 -4.58 -0.28
N PHE A 43 -11.79 -3.44 -0.02
CA PHE A 43 -10.35 -3.29 -0.21
C PHE A 43 -9.76 -2.32 0.83
N GLU A 44 -8.85 -2.82 1.65
CA GLU A 44 -8.18 -2.09 2.73
C GLU A 44 -6.68 -2.38 2.69
N TYR A 45 -5.88 -1.37 3.01
CA TYR A 45 -4.45 -1.51 3.13
C TYR A 45 -3.94 -0.92 4.43
N THR A 46 -3.03 -1.65 5.06
CA THR A 46 -2.37 -1.27 6.30
C THR A 46 -0.87 -1.20 6.06
N LEU A 47 -0.29 -0.05 6.39
CA LEU A 47 1.15 0.17 6.43
C LEU A 47 1.61 0.16 7.87
N THR A 48 2.69 -0.57 8.15
CA THR A 48 3.38 -0.51 9.45
C THR A 48 4.86 -0.28 9.21
N VAL A 49 5.44 0.70 9.90
CA VAL A 49 6.88 1.00 9.81
C VAL A 49 7.58 0.57 11.09
N THR A 50 8.44 -0.44 10.99
CA THR A 50 9.21 -0.95 12.12
C THR A 50 10.66 -0.49 12.02
N PRO A 51 11.20 0.27 12.99
CA PRO A 51 12.64 0.57 13.01
C PRO A 51 13.43 -0.71 13.24
N VAL A 52 14.50 -0.89 12.48
CA VAL A 52 15.38 -2.05 12.55
C VAL A 52 16.80 -1.57 12.81
N VAL A 53 17.43 -2.12 13.85
CA VAL A 53 18.84 -1.93 14.13
C VAL A 53 19.57 -3.19 13.71
N THR A 54 20.48 -3.07 12.75
CA THR A 54 21.27 -4.22 12.29
C THR A 54 22.33 -4.58 13.35
N GLN A 55 22.93 -5.77 13.24
CA GLN A 55 24.05 -6.17 14.10
C GLN A 55 25.23 -5.20 14.00
N ARG A 56 25.35 -4.44 12.90
CA ARG A 56 26.36 -3.41 12.66
C ARG A 56 25.98 -2.04 13.21
N ARG A 57 24.89 -1.93 13.99
CA ARG A 57 24.32 -0.67 14.50
C ARG A 57 23.86 0.30 13.41
N GLU A 58 23.62 -0.20 12.19
CA GLU A 58 23.01 0.60 11.14
C GLU A 58 21.52 0.73 11.45
N GLN A 59 21.00 1.94 11.42
CA GLN A 59 19.58 2.21 11.60
C GLN A 59 18.90 2.15 10.23
N SER A 60 17.87 1.32 10.12
CA SER A 60 17.00 1.25 8.95
C SER A 60 15.55 1.12 9.40
N SER A 61 14.62 1.11 8.45
CA SER A 61 13.22 0.85 8.73
C SER A 61 12.68 -0.20 7.77
N LEU A 62 11.85 -1.10 8.29
CA LEU A 62 11.10 -2.08 7.52
C LEU A 62 9.67 -1.57 7.35
N LEU A 63 9.26 -1.36 6.11
CA LEU A 63 7.85 -1.12 5.78
C LEU A 63 7.16 -2.45 5.51
N LYS A 64 6.13 -2.77 6.30
CA LYS A 64 5.20 -3.86 6.03
C LYS A 64 3.94 -3.26 5.40
N LEU A 65 3.62 -3.70 4.18
CA LEU A 65 2.35 -3.43 3.52
C LEU A 65 1.48 -4.69 3.60
N SER A 66 0.26 -4.57 4.09
CA SER A 66 -0.74 -5.65 4.12
C SER A 66 -2.01 -5.17 3.43
N VAL A 67 -2.61 -6.05 2.63
CA VAL A 67 -3.85 -5.77 1.90
C VAL A 67 -4.89 -6.79 2.30
N GLU A 68 -6.03 -6.30 2.77
CA GLU A 68 -7.23 -7.09 3.01
C GLU A 68 -8.25 -6.79 1.91
N TYR A 69 -8.72 -7.82 1.23
CA TYR A 69 -9.65 -7.65 0.13
C TYR A 69 -10.67 -8.79 0.08
N GLU A 70 -11.82 -8.50 -0.50
CA GLU A 70 -12.85 -9.48 -0.86
C GLU A 70 -12.97 -9.49 -2.37
N LYS A 71 -12.93 -10.66 -3.00
CA LYS A 71 -13.15 -10.78 -4.45
C LYS A 71 -14.64 -10.74 -4.75
N LYS A 72 -15.03 -10.07 -5.83
CA LYS A 72 -16.42 -10.10 -6.29
C LYS A 72 -16.91 -11.49 -6.69
N ASN A 73 -16.01 -12.33 -7.20
CA ASN A 73 -16.24 -13.75 -7.51
C ASN A 73 -14.88 -14.49 -7.60
N GLU A 74 -14.90 -15.80 -7.77
CA GLU A 74 -13.69 -16.64 -7.78
C GLU A 74 -12.74 -16.34 -8.95
N ASP A 75 -13.26 -15.83 -10.07
CA ASP A 75 -12.50 -15.54 -11.29
C ASP A 75 -11.64 -14.26 -11.16
N VAL A 76 -11.97 -13.38 -10.21
CA VAL A 76 -11.17 -12.18 -9.95
C VAL A 76 -9.79 -12.59 -9.40
N PRO A 77 -8.67 -12.19 -10.01
CA PRO A 77 -7.34 -12.53 -9.49
C PRO A 77 -7.04 -11.80 -8.18
N PRO A 78 -6.10 -12.26 -7.35
CA PRO A 78 -5.57 -11.45 -6.26
C PRO A 78 -4.94 -10.13 -6.78
N PRO A 79 -4.91 -9.06 -5.98
CA PRO A 79 -4.50 -7.72 -6.42
C PRO A 79 -2.97 -7.54 -6.50
N HIS A 80 -2.23 -8.53 -7.03
CA HIS A 80 -0.76 -8.54 -7.08
C HIS A 80 -0.18 -7.34 -7.83
N GLU A 81 -0.79 -6.97 -8.95
CA GLU A 81 -0.36 -5.82 -9.75
C GLU A 81 -0.36 -4.50 -8.93
N TYR A 82 -1.41 -4.28 -8.15
CA TYR A 82 -1.50 -3.11 -7.26
C TYR A 82 -0.47 -3.16 -6.12
N MET A 83 -0.14 -4.36 -5.63
CA MET A 83 0.91 -4.54 -4.63
C MET A 83 2.31 -4.26 -5.19
N GLU A 84 2.58 -4.62 -6.45
CA GLU A 84 3.83 -4.32 -7.14
C GLU A 84 3.99 -2.82 -7.39
N LEU A 85 2.92 -2.16 -7.81
CA LEU A 85 2.86 -0.70 -7.93
C LEU A 85 3.18 -0.03 -6.58
N ALA A 86 2.49 -0.44 -5.51
CA ALA A 86 2.71 0.10 -4.17
C ALA A 86 4.15 -0.13 -3.70
N THR A 87 4.71 -1.32 -3.94
CA THR A 87 6.11 -1.64 -3.62
C THR A 87 7.07 -0.71 -4.34
N SER A 88 6.83 -0.45 -5.63
CA SER A 88 7.67 0.45 -6.44
C SER A 88 7.59 1.89 -5.92
N LEU A 89 6.38 2.37 -5.60
CA LEU A 89 6.15 3.69 -5.02
C LEU A 89 6.88 3.87 -3.69
N TYR A 90 6.71 2.93 -2.74
CA TYR A 90 7.35 3.05 -1.43
C TYR A 90 8.87 2.92 -1.48
N ARG A 91 9.42 2.14 -2.43
CA ARG A 91 10.87 2.12 -2.68
C ARG A 91 11.38 3.46 -3.19
N ALA A 92 10.64 4.11 -4.09
CA ALA A 92 11.01 5.44 -4.56
C ALA A 92 10.96 6.48 -3.44
N ILE A 93 9.92 6.45 -2.60
CA ILE A 93 9.82 7.30 -1.40
C ILE A 93 10.98 7.04 -0.44
N ALA A 94 11.27 5.78 -0.13
CA ALA A 94 12.38 5.41 0.75
C ALA A 94 13.73 5.91 0.21
N GLY A 95 13.99 5.74 -1.09
CA GLY A 95 15.20 6.27 -1.74
C GLY A 95 15.27 7.79 -1.69
N HIS A 96 14.15 8.48 -1.92
CA HIS A 96 14.09 9.94 -1.82
C HIS A 96 14.36 10.43 -0.39
N LEU A 97 13.75 9.80 0.62
CA LEU A 97 13.98 10.17 2.02
C LEU A 97 15.41 9.86 2.47
N ALA A 98 15.98 8.72 2.08
CA ALA A 98 17.36 8.37 2.43
C ALA A 98 18.41 9.31 1.81
N ASN A 99 18.15 9.83 0.61
CA ASN A 99 19.05 10.79 -0.05
C ASN A 99 18.95 12.21 0.52
N ASN A 100 17.94 12.49 1.36
CA ASN A 100 17.69 13.79 1.97
C ASN A 100 17.73 13.74 3.51
N ALA A 101 18.29 12.67 4.09
CA ALA A 101 18.40 12.44 5.54
C ALA A 101 19.77 12.79 6.10
#